data_AF-A0A1A9DL29-F1
#
_entry.id   AF-A0A1A9DL29-F1
#
_cell.length_a   1.000
_cell.length_b   1.000
_cell.length_c   1.000
_cell.angle_alpha   90.00
_cell.angle_beta   90.00
_cell.angle_gamma   90.00
#
_symmetry.space_group_name_H-M   'P 1'
#
loop_
_entity.id
_entity.type
_entity.pdbx_description
1 polymer ?
#
loop_
_entity_poly.entity_id
_entity_poly.type
_entity_poly.pdbx_seq_one_letter_code
_entity_poly.pdbx_strand_id
1 'polypeptide(L)'
;MSSDDAQRFVVQIHDARRMHFDFRLEVDGVLRSWAVPRGPSDNPRDKRLAVPTDDHPLEYRTFEGVIPDHEYGSGTVIVWDQGTYRPLGHAPDGSPLPFAESLERGHATFWLDGAKLHGEFALTRFRVGDEQDNPGPEAWLLIKANDRLAVHDRPGTPDPHHARSARSGRTLHQVALAEEHGDGRG
;
A
#
# COMPACT_ATOMS: atom_id res chain seq x y z
N MET A 1 1.07 27.21 10.58
CA MET A 1 1.14 25.89 9.93
C MET A 1 1.98 25.01 10.83
N SER A 2 1.35 24.08 11.54
CA SER A 2 2.03 23.21 12.51
C SER A 2 2.94 22.25 11.75
N SER A 3 4.16 22.10 12.23
CA SER A 3 5.24 21.31 11.65
C SER A 3 5.21 19.84 12.08
N ASP A 4 4.04 19.19 12.20
CA ASP A 4 3.99 17.85 12.84
C ASP A 4 2.79 16.95 12.48
N ASP A 5 2.35 16.91 11.22
CA ASP A 5 1.45 15.84 10.76
C ASP A 5 2.13 15.08 9.63
N ALA A 6 3.13 14.27 10.00
CA ALA A 6 3.78 13.38 9.04
C ALA A 6 2.72 12.39 8.49
N GLN A 7 2.41 12.53 7.21
CA GLN A 7 1.39 11.73 6.53
C GLN A 7 1.64 10.24 6.75
N ARG A 8 0.59 9.46 7.02
CA ARG A 8 0.73 8.04 7.33
C ARG A 8 0.58 7.18 6.10
N PHE A 9 1.25 6.03 6.12
CA PHE A 9 0.98 4.96 5.17
C PHE A 9 0.68 3.66 5.90
N VAL A 10 0.02 2.77 5.19
CA VAL A 10 -0.19 1.40 5.62
C VAL A 10 -0.09 0.46 4.44
N VAL A 11 0.42 -0.73 4.70
CA VAL A 11 0.34 -1.85 3.79
C VAL A 11 -0.33 -3.00 4.52
N GLN A 12 -1.48 -3.42 4.03
CA GLN A 12 -2.20 -4.58 4.57
C GLN A 12 -1.98 -5.77 3.65
N ILE A 13 -1.79 -6.97 4.21
CA ILE A 13 -1.96 -8.20 3.43
C ILE A 13 -3.41 -8.60 3.54
N HIS A 14 -4.00 -8.92 2.41
CA HIS A 14 -5.40 -9.29 2.29
C HIS A 14 -5.52 -10.66 1.60
N ASP A 15 -5.85 -11.67 2.41
CA ASP A 15 -6.16 -13.03 1.95
C ASP A 15 -7.61 -13.13 1.50
N ALA A 16 -7.92 -12.43 0.41
CA ALA A 16 -9.21 -12.51 -0.27
C ALA A 16 -9.21 -13.66 -1.27
N ARG A 17 -10.17 -13.66 -2.22
CA ARG A 17 -10.18 -14.59 -3.38
C ARG A 17 -8.83 -14.72 -4.08
N ARG A 18 -8.05 -13.63 -4.08
CA ARG A 18 -6.64 -13.62 -4.48
C ARG A 18 -5.86 -12.88 -3.41
N MET A 19 -4.78 -13.49 -2.95
CA MET A 19 -3.82 -12.83 -2.08
C MET A 19 -3.26 -11.57 -2.74
N HIS A 20 -3.31 -10.45 -2.04
CA HIS A 20 -2.72 -9.19 -2.48
C HIS A 20 -2.31 -8.33 -1.28
N PHE A 21 -1.59 -7.25 -1.57
CA PHE A 21 -1.24 -6.25 -0.58
C PHE A 21 -2.00 -4.97 -0.91
N ASP A 22 -2.79 -4.46 0.03
CA ASP A 22 -3.40 -3.15 -0.09
C ASP A 22 -2.38 -2.10 0.38
N PHE A 23 -1.86 -1.32 -0.56
CA PHE A 23 -0.94 -0.22 -0.30
C PHE A 23 -1.74 1.08 -0.21
N ARG A 24 -1.63 1.81 0.90
CA ARG A 24 -2.44 3.00 1.15
C ARG A 24 -1.64 4.16 1.69
N LEU A 25 -1.95 5.36 1.21
CA LEU A 25 -1.34 6.63 1.60
C LEU A 25 -2.42 7.59 2.08
N GLU A 26 -2.20 8.23 3.22
CA GLU A 26 -3.07 9.29 3.73
C GLU A 26 -2.91 10.58 2.92
N VAL A 27 -3.95 10.93 2.16
CA VAL A 27 -3.98 12.13 1.31
C VAL A 27 -5.33 12.82 1.48
N ASP A 28 -5.31 14.12 1.80
CA ASP A 28 -6.50 14.97 1.93
C ASP A 28 -7.62 14.35 2.80
N GLY A 29 -7.25 13.69 3.90
CA GLY A 29 -8.19 13.13 4.88
C GLY A 29 -8.74 11.74 4.55
N VAL A 30 -8.25 11.08 3.49
CA VAL A 30 -8.61 9.70 3.13
C VAL A 30 -7.37 8.84 2.87
N LEU A 31 -7.55 7.52 2.86
CA LEU A 31 -6.54 6.57 2.42
C LEU A 31 -6.70 6.30 0.92
N ARG A 32 -5.89 6.98 0.09
CA ARG A 32 -5.73 6.64 -1.33
C ARG A 32 -5.12 5.24 -1.41
N SER A 33 -5.77 4.34 -2.13
CA SER A 33 -5.52 2.90 -1.99
C SER A 33 -5.27 2.22 -3.33
N TRP A 34 -4.35 1.26 -3.32
CA TRP A 34 -4.04 0.40 -4.46
C TRP A 34 -3.86 -1.06 -4.01
N ALA A 35 -4.48 -1.98 -4.74
CA ALA A 35 -4.19 -3.40 -4.63
C ALA A 35 -2.90 -3.73 -5.40
N VAL A 36 -1.93 -4.32 -4.72
CA VAL A 36 -0.61 -4.72 -5.25
C VAL A 36 -0.47 -6.24 -5.18
N PRO A 37 -0.82 -7.00 -6.25
CA PRO A 37 -0.94 -8.46 -6.18
C PRO A 37 0.34 -9.19 -5.76
N ARG A 38 1.52 -8.65 -6.13
CA ARG A 38 2.83 -9.22 -5.76
C ARG A 38 3.50 -8.48 -4.61
N GLY A 39 2.78 -7.60 -3.93
CA GLY A 39 3.26 -6.73 -2.86
C GLY A 39 4.31 -5.70 -3.26
N PRO A 40 4.57 -4.70 -2.39
CA PRO A 40 5.67 -3.76 -2.56
C PRO A 40 7.02 -4.47 -2.43
N SER A 41 8.04 -3.99 -3.15
CA SER A 41 9.39 -4.58 -3.17
C SER A 41 10.43 -3.58 -2.66
N ASP A 42 11.41 -4.05 -1.88
CA ASP A 42 12.63 -3.30 -1.55
C ASP A 42 13.69 -3.35 -2.69
N ASN A 43 13.40 -4.06 -3.79
CA ASN A 43 14.27 -4.17 -4.95
C ASN A 43 13.87 -3.22 -6.09
N PRO A 44 14.75 -2.30 -6.53
CA PRO A 44 14.43 -1.31 -7.57
C PRO A 44 14.25 -1.91 -8.97
N ARG A 45 14.63 -3.18 -9.19
CA ARG A 45 14.37 -3.88 -10.45
C ARG A 45 12.94 -4.40 -10.55
N ASP A 46 12.24 -4.50 -9.43
CA ASP A 46 10.87 -5.01 -9.41
C ASP A 46 9.86 -3.92 -9.78
N LYS A 47 9.16 -4.12 -10.91
CA LYS A 47 8.01 -3.30 -11.28
C LYS A 47 6.74 -3.95 -10.74
N ARG A 48 6.14 -3.35 -9.71
CA ARG A 48 4.93 -3.87 -9.07
C ARG A 48 3.70 -3.17 -9.64
N LEU A 49 2.78 -3.95 -10.21
CA LEU A 49 1.46 -3.47 -10.59
C LEU A 49 0.70 -3.06 -9.33
N ALA A 50 0.14 -1.86 -9.34
CA ALA A 50 -0.71 -1.29 -8.31
C ALA A 50 -2.03 -0.87 -8.99
N VAL A 51 -3.12 -1.53 -8.63
CA VAL A 51 -4.45 -1.28 -9.21
C VAL A 51 -5.22 -0.37 -8.27
N PRO A 52 -5.69 0.82 -8.71
CA PRO A 52 -6.47 1.70 -7.85
C PRO A 52 -7.71 0.99 -7.30
N THR A 53 -8.01 1.23 -6.03
CA THR A 53 -9.25 0.79 -5.38
C THR A 53 -9.95 2.01 -4.78
N ASP A 54 -11.14 1.81 -4.23
CA ASP A 54 -11.85 2.88 -3.53
C ASP A 54 -11.02 3.46 -2.38
N ASP A 55 -11.24 4.74 -2.10
CA ASP A 55 -10.64 5.40 -0.94
C ASP A 55 -11.20 4.78 0.35
N HIS A 56 -10.36 4.71 1.39
CA HIS A 56 -10.75 4.16 2.69
C HIS A 56 -10.68 5.24 3.78
N PRO A 57 -11.49 5.14 4.85
CA PRO A 57 -11.40 6.06 5.98
C PRO A 57 -10.08 5.86 6.74
N LEU A 58 -9.55 6.92 7.36
CA LEU A 58 -8.24 6.90 8.03
C LEU A 58 -8.13 5.86 9.15
N GLU A 59 -9.25 5.53 9.80
CA GLU A 59 -9.31 4.49 10.85
C GLU A 59 -8.98 3.09 10.32
N TYR A 60 -9.25 2.83 9.04
CA TYR A 60 -9.01 1.55 8.40
C TYR A 60 -7.52 1.17 8.34
N ARG A 61 -6.62 2.15 8.49
CA ARG A 61 -5.17 1.96 8.66
C ARG A 61 -4.83 0.93 9.74
N THR A 62 -5.68 0.82 10.76
CA THR A 62 -5.42 -0.04 11.92
C THR A 62 -6.17 -1.35 11.91
N PHE A 63 -7.00 -1.57 10.87
CA PHE A 63 -7.82 -2.76 10.74
C PHE A 63 -6.96 -4.01 10.51
N GLU A 64 -7.22 -5.01 11.34
CA GLU A 64 -6.66 -6.36 11.29
C GLU A 64 -7.73 -7.30 11.85
N GLY A 65 -8.11 -8.32 11.09
CA GLY A 65 -9.27 -9.17 11.40
C GLY A 65 -9.75 -9.97 10.20
N VAL A 66 -10.94 -10.55 10.30
CA VAL A 66 -11.60 -11.29 9.22
C VAL A 66 -12.79 -10.49 8.69
N ILE A 67 -12.84 -10.28 7.38
CA ILE A 67 -13.98 -9.69 6.69
C ILE A 67 -14.92 -10.83 6.24
N PRO A 68 -16.21 -10.81 6.63
CA PRO A 68 -17.14 -11.90 6.36
C PRO A 68 -17.33 -12.24 4.88
N ASP A 69 -17.64 -13.51 4.57
CA ASP A 69 -17.73 -14.07 3.19
C ASP A 69 -18.76 -13.44 2.24
N HIS A 70 -19.60 -12.53 2.74
CA HIS A 70 -20.65 -11.84 2.00
C HIS A 70 -20.43 -10.32 1.92
N GLU A 71 -19.34 -9.82 2.49
CA GLU A 71 -18.96 -8.43 2.40
C GLU A 71 -17.95 -8.19 1.27
N TYR A 72 -17.89 -6.95 0.80
CA TYR A 72 -16.88 -6.56 -0.19
C TYR A 72 -15.49 -6.63 0.46
N GLY A 73 -14.58 -7.38 -0.18
CA GLY A 73 -13.27 -7.65 0.39
C GLY A 73 -13.27 -8.76 1.44
N SER A 74 -14.12 -9.79 1.30
CA SER A 74 -14.07 -10.94 2.20
C SER A 74 -12.69 -11.61 2.23
N GLY A 75 -12.24 -11.96 3.42
CA GLY A 75 -10.90 -12.49 3.65
C GLY A 75 -10.26 -12.06 4.96
N THR A 76 -9.10 -12.62 5.27
CA THR A 76 -8.33 -12.21 6.45
C THR A 76 -7.38 -11.07 6.09
N VAL A 77 -7.32 -10.05 6.96
CA VAL A 77 -6.48 -8.87 6.79
C VAL A 77 -5.52 -8.72 7.94
N ILE A 78 -4.25 -8.44 7.64
CA ILE A 78 -3.24 -8.03 8.64
C ILE A 78 -2.55 -6.74 8.23
N VAL A 79 -2.14 -5.92 9.21
CA VAL A 79 -1.29 -4.75 8.95
C VAL A 79 0.14 -5.22 8.75
N TRP A 80 0.54 -5.47 7.50
CA TRP A 80 1.88 -5.95 7.18
C TRP A 80 2.95 -4.88 7.44
N ASP A 81 2.72 -3.64 7.04
CA ASP A 81 3.62 -2.53 7.33
C ASP A 81 2.83 -1.26 7.62
N GLN A 82 3.43 -0.35 8.37
CA GLN A 82 2.85 0.95 8.66
C GLN A 82 3.96 1.92 9.07
N GLY A 83 3.71 3.20 8.87
CA GLY A 83 4.65 4.24 9.28
C GLY A 83 4.26 5.59 8.74
N THR A 84 5.28 6.39 8.43
CA THR A 84 5.10 7.73 7.87
C THR A 84 5.67 7.79 6.47
N TYR A 85 5.19 8.74 5.69
CA TYR A 85 5.81 9.08 4.43
C TYR A 85 5.93 10.58 4.26
N ARG A 86 6.86 10.99 3.39
CA ARG A 86 7.03 12.38 2.97
C ARG A 86 7.04 12.47 1.45
N PRO A 87 6.25 13.37 0.85
CA PRO A 87 6.35 13.71 -0.57
C PRO A 87 7.76 14.19 -0.95
N LEU A 88 8.20 13.86 -2.17
CA LEU A 88 9.48 14.32 -2.74
C LEU A 88 9.29 15.16 -4.01
N GLY A 89 8.05 15.28 -4.51
CA GLY A 89 7.73 16.05 -5.70
C GLY A 89 7.90 17.56 -5.49
N HIS A 90 8.36 18.24 -6.55
CA HIS A 90 8.51 19.70 -6.58
C HIS A 90 7.89 20.26 -7.87
N ALA A 91 7.32 21.45 -7.79
CA ALA A 91 6.83 22.21 -8.94
C ALA A 91 8.01 22.80 -9.75
N PRO A 92 7.78 23.29 -10.99
CA PRO A 92 8.83 23.87 -11.83
C PRO A 92 9.57 25.07 -11.19
N ASP A 93 8.93 25.78 -10.27
CA ASP A 93 9.53 26.88 -9.51
C ASP A 93 10.34 26.44 -8.29
N GLY A 94 10.45 25.11 -8.06
CA GLY A 94 11.17 24.51 -6.94
C GLY A 94 10.39 24.44 -5.63
N SER A 95 9.13 24.87 -5.59
CA SER A 95 8.30 24.72 -4.39
C SER A 95 7.84 23.26 -4.20
N PRO A 96 7.59 22.80 -2.95
CA PRO A 96 7.05 21.47 -2.69
C PRO A 96 5.69 21.28 -3.38
N LEU A 97 5.55 20.20 -4.15
CA LEU A 97 4.31 19.87 -4.83
C LEU A 97 3.39 19.11 -3.85
N PRO A 98 2.12 19.54 -3.66
CA PRO A 98 1.16 18.76 -2.88
C PRO A 98 1.05 17.32 -3.40
N PHE A 99 0.95 16.37 -2.47
CA PHE A 99 0.96 14.95 -2.85
C PHE A 99 -0.24 14.55 -3.70
N ALA A 100 -1.43 15.11 -3.40
CA ALA A 100 -2.63 14.94 -4.20
C ALA A 100 -2.41 15.37 -5.66
N GLU A 101 -1.79 16.53 -5.88
CA GLU A 101 -1.48 17.02 -7.22
C GLU A 101 -0.46 16.12 -7.95
N SER A 102 0.49 15.53 -7.22
CA SER A 102 1.43 14.56 -7.78
C SER A 102 0.69 13.30 -8.30
N LEU A 103 -0.29 12.81 -7.54
CA LEU A 103 -1.15 11.69 -7.95
C LEU A 103 -2.04 12.08 -9.14
N GLU A 104 -2.62 13.28 -9.14
CA GLU A 104 -3.42 13.77 -10.26
C GLU A 104 -2.62 13.89 -11.55
N ARG A 105 -1.35 14.28 -11.46
CA ARG A 105 -0.41 14.30 -12.60
C ARG A 105 0.00 12.90 -13.07
N GLY A 106 -0.26 11.87 -12.26
CA GLY A 106 0.06 10.49 -12.59
C GLY A 106 1.48 10.07 -12.25
N HIS A 107 2.22 10.88 -11.49
CA HIS A 107 3.56 10.53 -11.02
C HIS A 107 3.83 11.15 -9.65
N ALA A 108 4.02 10.30 -8.65
CA ALA A 108 4.31 10.72 -7.29
C ALA A 108 5.55 9.98 -6.76
N THR A 109 6.52 10.74 -6.27
CA THR A 109 7.68 10.22 -5.54
C THR A 109 7.57 10.56 -4.07
N PHE A 110 7.94 9.62 -3.21
CA PHE A 110 7.81 9.75 -1.77
C PHE A 110 8.83 8.88 -1.05
N TRP A 111 9.20 9.29 0.15
CA TRP A 111 10.04 8.50 1.04
C TRP A 111 9.19 7.83 2.11
N LEU A 112 9.31 6.51 2.25
CA LEU A 112 8.68 5.72 3.30
C LEU A 112 9.63 5.55 4.49
N ASP A 113 9.06 5.65 5.69
CA ASP A 113 9.69 5.32 6.96
C ASP A 113 8.74 4.40 7.75
N GLY A 114 8.83 3.10 7.44
CA GLY A 114 7.98 2.04 7.96
C GLY A 114 8.67 1.12 8.96
N ALA A 115 7.98 0.04 9.35
CA ALA A 115 8.64 -1.08 10.02
C ALA A 115 9.44 -1.93 9.02
N LYS A 116 8.98 -2.03 7.76
CA LYS A 116 9.56 -2.91 6.74
C LYS A 116 10.02 -2.19 5.48
N LEU A 117 9.22 -1.27 4.97
CA LEU A 117 9.54 -0.47 3.80
C LEU A 117 10.23 0.82 4.20
N HIS A 118 11.34 1.09 3.55
CA HIS A 118 12.18 2.26 3.82
C HIS A 118 12.70 2.85 2.52
N GLY A 119 12.91 4.16 2.51
CA GLY A 119 13.53 4.85 1.39
C GLY A 119 12.53 5.35 0.37
N GLU A 120 13.03 5.74 -0.79
CA GLU A 120 12.26 6.36 -1.85
C GLU A 120 11.56 5.33 -2.72
N PHE A 121 10.31 5.64 -3.05
CA PHE A 121 9.42 4.93 -3.93
C PHE A 121 8.74 5.91 -4.91
N ALA A 122 8.28 5.36 -6.03
CA ALA A 122 7.50 6.08 -7.02
C ALA A 122 6.22 5.32 -7.37
N LEU A 123 5.12 6.04 -7.49
CA LEU A 123 3.88 5.61 -8.13
C LEU A 123 3.76 6.31 -9.49
N THR A 124 3.69 5.53 -10.57
CA THR A 124 3.53 6.07 -11.93
C THR A 124 2.34 5.45 -12.63
N ARG A 125 1.40 6.30 -13.06
CA ARG A 125 0.19 5.91 -13.77
C ARG A 125 0.47 5.60 -15.23
N PHE A 126 -0.20 4.59 -15.74
CA PHE A 126 -0.23 4.22 -17.14
C PHE A 126 -1.61 3.64 -17.51
N ARG A 127 -1.88 3.49 -18.80
CA ARG A 127 -3.09 2.82 -19.29
C ARG A 127 -2.73 1.49 -19.94
N VAL A 128 -3.58 0.50 -19.76
CA VAL A 128 -3.40 -0.85 -20.33
C VAL A 128 -4.35 -1.02 -21.51
N GLY A 129 -3.80 -1.26 -22.71
CA GLY A 129 -4.64 -1.55 -23.88
C GLY A 129 -5.41 -0.33 -24.40
N ASP A 130 -4.73 0.81 -24.51
CA ASP A 130 -5.29 1.99 -25.17
C ASP A 130 -5.62 1.68 -26.63
N GLU A 131 -6.89 1.89 -27.00
CA GLU A 131 -7.37 1.89 -28.38
C GLU A 131 -7.69 3.32 -28.82
N GLN A 132 -7.74 3.54 -30.14
CA GLN A 132 -7.75 4.87 -30.77
C GLN A 132 -8.89 5.80 -30.28
N ASP A 133 -10.02 5.22 -29.85
CA ASP A 133 -11.19 5.94 -29.29
C ASP A 133 -11.68 5.38 -27.95
N ASN A 134 -10.93 4.45 -27.35
CA ASN A 134 -11.31 3.82 -26.07
C ASN A 134 -10.08 3.68 -25.17
N PRO A 135 -9.87 4.62 -24.23
CA PRO A 135 -8.76 4.52 -23.31
C PRO A 135 -8.92 3.27 -22.44
N GLY A 136 -7.84 2.51 -22.33
CA GLY A 136 -7.81 1.30 -21.53
C GLY A 136 -7.90 1.61 -20.03
N PRO A 137 -8.15 0.59 -19.19
CA PRO A 137 -8.22 0.77 -17.74
C PRO A 137 -6.93 1.39 -17.18
N GLU A 138 -7.11 2.25 -16.19
CA GLU A 138 -6.02 2.89 -15.46
C GLU A 138 -5.32 1.88 -14.55
N ALA A 139 -3.99 1.89 -14.57
CA ALA A 139 -3.15 1.12 -13.67
C ALA A 139 -1.92 1.94 -13.23
N TRP A 140 -1.28 1.51 -12.16
CA TRP A 140 -0.11 2.17 -11.61
C TRP A 140 1.05 1.19 -11.47
N LEU A 141 2.28 1.70 -11.54
CA LEU A 141 3.49 0.99 -11.15
C LEU A 141 4.01 1.57 -9.85
N LEU A 142 4.14 0.72 -8.84
CA LEU A 142 4.91 1.00 -7.63
C LEU A 142 6.34 0.49 -7.81
N ILE A 143 7.31 1.39 -7.70
CA ILE A 143 8.72 1.09 -7.95
C ILE A 143 9.57 1.67 -6.82
N LYS A 144 10.48 0.85 -6.29
CA LYS A 144 11.51 1.30 -5.35
C LYS A 144 12.59 2.08 -6.11
N ALA A 145 13.00 3.25 -5.61
CA ALA A 145 14.14 3.96 -6.17
C ALA A 145 15.47 3.30 -5.77
N ASN A 146 16.49 3.45 -6.62
CA ASN A 146 17.82 2.91 -6.36
C ASN A 146 18.61 3.82 -5.40
N ASP A 147 18.13 3.93 -4.16
CA ASP A 147 18.78 4.66 -3.07
C ASP A 147 19.65 3.73 -2.20
N ARG A 148 20.25 4.29 -1.15
CA ARG A 148 21.12 3.56 -0.21
C ARG A 148 20.43 2.43 0.57
N LEU A 149 19.10 2.39 0.59
CA LEU A 149 18.28 1.40 1.30
C LEU A 149 17.69 0.35 0.34
N ALA A 150 17.97 0.46 -0.96
CA ALA A 150 17.58 -0.53 -1.95
C ALA A 150 18.27 -1.88 -1.68
N VAL A 151 17.53 -2.96 -1.90
CA VAL A 151 18.00 -4.33 -1.70
C VAL A 151 18.01 -5.06 -3.04
N HIS A 152 19.18 -5.56 -3.45
CA HIS A 152 19.33 -6.17 -4.78
C HIS A 152 19.40 -7.70 -4.76
N ASP A 153 19.81 -8.29 -3.64
CA ASP A 153 20.29 -9.68 -3.58
C ASP A 153 19.31 -10.66 -2.92
N ARG A 154 18.06 -10.25 -2.70
CA ARG A 154 17.00 -11.12 -2.17
C ARG A 154 15.63 -10.79 -2.77
N PRO A 155 14.65 -11.70 -2.69
CA PRO A 155 13.28 -11.42 -3.08
C PRO A 155 12.75 -10.22 -2.28
N GLY A 156 12.25 -9.20 -2.97
CA GLY A 156 11.94 -7.94 -2.29
C GLY A 156 10.58 -7.89 -1.60
N THR A 157 9.74 -8.90 -1.78
CA THR A 157 8.48 -9.07 -1.04
C THR A 157 8.50 -10.45 -0.37
N PRO A 158 8.23 -10.57 0.95
CA PRO A 158 8.18 -11.86 1.63
C PRO A 158 6.92 -12.65 1.22
N ASP A 159 6.95 -13.97 1.46
CA ASP A 159 5.75 -14.81 1.35
C ASP A 159 4.64 -14.30 2.29
N PRO A 160 3.47 -13.90 1.77
CA PRO A 160 2.40 -13.31 2.56
C PRO A 160 1.85 -14.27 3.63
N HIS A 161 1.85 -15.60 3.40
CA HIS A 161 1.32 -16.56 4.39
C HIS A 161 2.19 -16.67 5.64
N HIS A 162 3.48 -16.40 5.51
CA HIS A 162 4.45 -16.43 6.61
C HIS A 162 4.77 -15.03 7.16
N ALA A 163 4.25 -13.98 6.53
CA ALA A 163 4.49 -12.62 6.94
C ALA A 163 3.76 -12.30 8.25
N ARG A 164 4.40 -11.50 9.10
CA ARG A 164 3.86 -11.09 10.40
C ARG A 164 3.37 -9.66 10.35
N SER A 165 2.27 -9.38 11.04
CA SER A 165 1.75 -8.04 11.27
C SER A 165 2.79 -7.16 11.97
N ALA A 166 2.99 -5.94 11.48
CA ALA A 166 3.76 -4.90 12.16
C ALA A 166 3.03 -4.37 13.41
N ARG A 167 1.72 -4.64 13.54
CA ARG A 167 0.90 -4.21 14.67
C ARG A 167 0.87 -5.26 15.79
N SER A 168 0.61 -6.51 15.45
CA SER A 168 0.36 -7.58 16.45
C SER A 168 1.42 -8.68 16.47
N GLY A 169 2.29 -8.75 15.45
CA GLY A 169 3.21 -9.88 15.24
C GLY A 169 2.53 -11.18 14.75
N ARG A 170 1.19 -11.19 14.58
CA ARG A 170 0.42 -12.35 14.10
C ARG A 170 0.56 -12.53 12.60
N THR A 171 0.45 -13.77 12.15
CA THR A 171 0.25 -14.15 10.74
C THR A 171 -1.23 -14.11 10.37
N LEU A 172 -1.56 -14.13 9.08
CA LEU A 172 -2.93 -14.27 8.59
C LEU A 172 -3.65 -15.45 9.27
N HIS A 173 -3.05 -16.63 9.27
CA HIS A 173 -3.62 -17.83 9.89
C HIS A 173 -3.90 -17.64 11.39
N GLN A 174 -3.02 -16.96 12.13
CA GLN A 174 -3.23 -16.68 13.54
C GLN A 174 -4.36 -15.68 13.80
N VAL A 175 -4.59 -14.73 12.89
CA VAL A 175 -5.72 -13.80 12.96
C VAL A 175 -7.03 -14.53 12.65
N ALA A 176 -7.06 -15.32 11.57
CA ALA A 176 -8.23 -16.11 11.19
C ALA A 176 -8.68 -17.04 12.34
N LEU A 177 -7.75 -17.81 12.91
CA LEU A 177 -8.05 -18.68 14.06
C LEU A 177 -8.53 -17.91 15.30
N ALA A 178 -8.04 -16.69 15.54
CA ALA A 178 -8.42 -15.93 16.73
C ALA A 178 -9.89 -15.47 16.66
N GLU A 179 -10.38 -15.10 15.47
CA GLU A 179 -11.76 -14.71 15.24
C GLU A 179 -12.70 -15.92 15.32
N GLU A 180 -12.31 -17.08 14.77
CA GLU A 180 -13.08 -18.33 14.89
C GLU A 180 -13.30 -18.77 16.36
N HIS A 181 -12.32 -18.56 17.23
CA HIS A 181 -12.43 -18.90 18.66
C HIS A 181 -13.05 -17.79 19.52
N GLY A 182 -13.18 -16.57 19.00
CA GLY A 182 -13.84 -15.44 19.67
C GLY A 182 -15.37 -15.55 19.67
N ASP A 183 -15.93 -16.22 18.67
CA ASP A 183 -17.39 -16.37 18.47
C ASP A 183 -18.02 -17.53 19.28
N GLY A 184 -17.23 -18.18 20.14
CA GLY A 184 -17.66 -19.32 20.99
C GLY A 184 -18.09 -18.96 22.42
N ARG A 185 -18.24 -17.68 22.76
CA ARG A 185 -18.75 -17.22 24.07
C ARG A 185 -19.88 -16.20 23.90
N GLY A 186 -21.05 -16.70 23.54
CA GLY A 186 -22.34 -16.00 23.59
C GLY A 186 -23.39 -16.89 24.23
#